data_AF-A0A964MF36-F1
#
_entry.id   AF-A0A964MF36-F1
#
_cell.length_a   1.000
_cell.length_b   1.000
_cell.length_c   1.000
_cell.angle_alpha   90.00
_cell.angle_beta   90.00
_cell.angle_gamma   90.00
#
_symmetry.space_group_name_H-M   'P 1'
#
loop_
_entity.id
_entity.type
_entity.pdbx_description
1 polymer ?
#
loop_
_entity_poly.entity_id
_entity_poly.type
_entity_poly.pdbx_seq_one_letter_code
_entity_poly.pdbx_strand_id
1 'polypeptide(L)'
;MKIRQKLLGLALGLGILVAQAGVYEDILKAAANNETALVVDLLRRGMDVNTVDSQGTSLLMYAARFGNSELLEFLLSNRANV
;
A
#
# COMPACT_ATOMS: atom_id res chain seq x y z
N MET A 1 20.33 -1.21 -30.88
CA MET A 1 20.81 -0.87 -29.52
C MET A 1 19.60 -0.70 -28.61
N LYS A 2 19.51 -1.50 -27.54
CA LYS A 2 18.36 -1.59 -26.64
C LYS A 2 18.38 -0.42 -25.64
N ILE A 3 17.41 0.48 -25.71
CA ILE A 3 17.09 1.43 -24.62
C ILE A 3 15.75 0.99 -24.04
N ARG A 4 15.83 -0.01 -23.15
CA ARG A 4 14.81 -0.28 -22.14
C ARG A 4 15.37 0.35 -20.87
N GLN A 5 14.71 1.37 -20.31
CA GLN A 5 14.64 1.65 -18.86
C GLN A 5 13.94 2.99 -18.55
N LYS A 6 12.93 2.87 -17.67
CA LYS A 6 12.59 3.83 -16.59
C LYS A 6 12.09 5.22 -17.00
N LEU A 7 10.78 5.33 -17.22
CA LEU A 7 10.05 6.58 -17.02
C LEU A 7 8.75 6.27 -16.26
N LEU A 8 8.89 6.02 -14.96
CA LEU A 8 7.79 6.12 -14.00
C LEU A 8 7.59 7.63 -13.76
N GLY A 9 6.64 8.21 -14.50
CA GLY A 9 6.32 9.62 -14.46
C GLY A 9 5.59 9.98 -13.16
N LEU A 10 6.37 10.36 -12.16
CA LEU A 10 5.97 11.19 -11.03
C LEU A 10 5.53 12.57 -11.57
N ALA A 11 4.22 12.83 -11.69
CA ALA A 11 3.59 14.15 -11.58
C ALA A 11 2.13 14.13 -12.07
N LEU A 12 1.17 14.13 -11.15
CA LEU A 12 -0.02 15.00 -11.24
C LEU A 12 -0.74 14.99 -9.88
N GLY A 13 -0.67 16.09 -9.12
CA GLY A 13 -1.51 16.24 -7.93
C GLY A 13 -0.89 16.97 -6.73
N LEU A 14 -0.12 18.04 -6.94
CA LEU A 14 0.40 18.90 -5.85
C LEU A 14 -0.69 19.66 -5.05
N GLY A 15 -1.98 19.41 -5.28
CA GLY A 15 -3.12 20.00 -4.56
C GLY A 15 -3.84 19.08 -3.57
N ILE A 16 -3.47 17.79 -3.47
CA ILE A 16 -4.17 16.77 -2.64
C ILE A 16 -3.34 16.36 -1.40
N LEU A 17 -2.10 16.83 -1.27
CA LEU A 17 -1.08 16.20 -0.41
C LEU A 17 -1.31 16.30 1.11
N VAL A 18 -2.12 17.25 1.60
CA VAL A 18 -2.22 17.49 3.06
C VAL A 18 -3.18 16.52 3.75
N ALA A 19 -4.24 16.06 3.08
CA ALA A 19 -5.19 15.10 3.67
C ALA A 19 -4.69 13.64 3.60
N GLN A 20 -3.76 13.36 2.69
CA GLN A 20 -3.33 12.00 2.39
C GLN A 20 -2.31 11.44 3.39
N ALA A 21 -1.56 12.30 4.10
CA ALA A 21 -0.54 11.88 5.06
C ALA A 21 -1.14 11.08 6.25
N GLY A 22 -2.27 11.53 6.81
CA GLY A 22 -2.96 10.81 7.89
C GLY A 22 -3.47 9.45 7.41
N VAL A 23 -4.12 9.42 6.25
CA VAL A 23 -4.68 8.19 5.67
C VAL A 23 -3.61 7.14 5.35
N TYR A 24 -2.41 7.55 4.95
CA TYR A 24 -1.28 6.64 4.76
C TYR A 24 -0.75 6.06 6.07
N GLU A 25 -0.69 6.85 7.14
CA GLU A 25 -0.35 6.29 8.46
C GLU A 25 -1.44 5.34 8.96
N ASP A 26 -2.71 5.65 8.70
CA ASP A 26 -3.85 4.88 9.17
C ASP A 26 -3.88 3.48 8.56
N ILE A 27 -3.62 3.33 7.25
CA ILE A 27 -3.62 2.01 6.61
C ILE A 27 -2.48 1.10 7.12
N LEU A 28 -1.30 1.68 7.41
CA LEU A 28 -0.15 0.93 7.89
C LEU A 28 -0.33 0.50 9.36
N LYS A 29 -0.90 1.37 10.19
CA LYS A 29 -1.30 1.03 11.57
C LYS A 29 -2.35 -0.08 11.57
N ALA A 30 -3.36 0.02 10.72
CA ALA A 30 -4.38 -1.02 10.56
C ALA A 30 -3.77 -2.36 10.14
N ALA A 31 -2.83 -2.36 9.19
CA ALA A 31 -2.12 -3.57 8.77
C ALA A 31 -1.28 -4.18 9.91
N ALA A 32 -0.60 -3.36 10.71
CA ALA A 32 0.18 -3.82 11.87
C ALA A 32 -0.70 -4.38 13.00
N ASN A 33 -1.92 -3.86 13.15
CA ASN A 33 -2.90 -4.30 14.16
C ASN A 33 -3.77 -5.48 13.70
N ASN A 34 -3.51 -6.05 12.52
CA ASN A 34 -4.34 -7.09 11.89
C ASN A 34 -5.80 -6.68 11.62
N GLU A 35 -6.06 -5.40 11.40
CA GLU A 35 -7.39 -4.85 11.08
C GLU A 35 -7.71 -4.99 9.59
N THR A 36 -7.79 -6.23 9.08
CA THR A 36 -7.93 -6.53 7.64
C THR A 36 -9.07 -5.78 6.97
N ALA A 37 -10.25 -5.73 7.61
CA ALA A 37 -11.42 -5.05 7.06
C ALA A 37 -11.16 -3.54 6.82
N LEU A 38 -10.48 -2.87 7.75
CA LEU A 38 -10.15 -1.46 7.61
C LEU A 38 -9.14 -1.24 6.48
N VAL A 39 -8.13 -2.09 6.37
CA VAL A 39 -7.17 -2.04 5.25
C VAL A 39 -7.89 -2.22 3.91
N VAL A 40 -8.80 -3.20 3.80
CA VAL A 40 -9.58 -3.45 2.58
C VAL A 40 -10.46 -2.25 2.22
N ASP A 41 -11.14 -1.64 3.18
CA ASP A 41 -11.98 -0.48 2.94
C ASP A 41 -11.17 0.75 2.49
N LEU A 42 -9.98 0.95 3.06
CA LEU A 42 -9.06 2.00 2.64
C LEU A 42 -8.53 1.77 1.22
N LEU A 43 -8.19 0.53 0.86
CA LEU A 43 -7.82 0.16 -0.52
C LEU A 43 -8.97 0.39 -1.50
N ARG A 44 -10.21 0.03 -1.14
CA ARG A 44 -11.41 0.30 -1.95
C ARG A 44 -11.68 1.78 -2.16
N ARG A 45 -11.23 2.64 -1.23
CA ARG A 45 -11.30 4.11 -1.36
C ARG A 45 -10.23 4.69 -2.30
N GLY A 46 -9.43 3.85 -2.94
CA GLY A 46 -8.47 4.24 -3.97
C GLY A 46 -7.02 4.33 -3.49
N MET A 47 -6.71 3.82 -2.28
CA MET A 47 -5.32 3.66 -1.87
C MET A 47 -4.62 2.59 -2.69
N ASP A 48 -3.33 2.79 -2.95
CA ASP A 48 -2.52 1.82 -3.68
C ASP A 48 -2.31 0.56 -2.85
N VAL A 49 -2.59 -0.61 -3.43
CA VAL A 49 -2.32 -1.93 -2.82
C VAL A 49 -0.83 -2.12 -2.52
N ASN A 50 0.04 -1.38 -3.21
CA ASN A 50 1.50 -1.37 -3.00
C ASN A 50 1.96 -0.25 -2.08
N THR A 51 1.06 0.32 -1.26
CA THR A 51 1.43 1.33 -0.26
C THR A 51 2.59 0.83 0.61
N VAL A 52 3.58 1.69 0.79
CA VAL A 52 4.77 1.46 1.63
C VAL A 52 4.91 2.54 2.69
N ASP A 53 5.55 2.20 3.81
CA ASP A 53 6.00 3.17 4.80
C ASP A 53 7.23 3.97 4.33
N SER A 54 7.76 4.85 5.18
CA SER A 54 8.95 5.66 4.88
C SER A 54 10.25 4.84 4.71
N GLN A 55 10.25 3.57 5.14
CA GLN A 55 11.35 2.64 5.00
C GLN A 55 11.19 1.71 3.77
N GLY A 56 10.09 1.84 3.03
CA GLY A 56 9.77 0.97 1.90
C GLY A 56 9.09 -0.34 2.31
N THR A 57 8.62 -0.48 3.55
CA THR A 57 7.89 -1.65 4.04
C THR A 57 6.47 -1.64 3.48
N SER A 58 6.11 -2.63 2.66
CA SER A 58 4.78 -2.71 2.02
C SER A 58 3.70 -3.29 2.92
N LEU A 59 2.43 -3.05 2.60
CA LEU A 59 1.28 -3.71 3.26
C LEU A 59 1.43 -5.24 3.29
N LEU A 60 1.99 -5.84 2.23
CA LEU A 60 2.23 -7.28 2.15
C LEU A 60 3.30 -7.73 3.17
N MET A 61 4.35 -6.94 3.36
CA MET A 61 5.38 -7.20 4.37
C MET A 61 4.81 -7.09 5.79
N TYR A 62 3.91 -6.13 6.05
CA TYR A 62 3.19 -6.05 7.31
C TYR A 62 2.33 -7.30 7.55
N ALA A 63 1.49 -7.69 6.57
CA ALA A 63 0.65 -8.87 6.68
C ALA A 63 1.46 -10.14 6.97
N ALA A 64 2.58 -10.34 6.28
CA ALA A 64 3.49 -11.47 6.53
C ALA A 64 4.14 -11.40 7.92
N ARG A 65 4.64 -10.23 8.32
CA ARG A 65 5.33 -10.03 9.61
C ARG A 65 4.43 -10.29 10.81
N PHE A 66 3.15 -9.90 10.72
CA PHE A 66 2.17 -10.02 11.80
C PHE A 66 1.27 -11.26 11.68
N GLY A 67 1.54 -12.13 10.70
CA GLY A 67 0.83 -13.40 10.53
C GLY A 67 -0.62 -13.24 10.09
N ASN A 68 -0.97 -12.14 9.43
CA ASN A 68 -2.32 -11.87 8.95
C ASN A 68 -2.55 -12.52 7.58
N SER A 69 -2.85 -13.82 7.59
CA SER A 69 -3.07 -14.60 6.36
C SER A 69 -4.23 -14.06 5.52
N GLU A 70 -5.30 -13.56 6.16
CA GLU A 70 -6.45 -13.01 5.44
C GLU A 70 -6.07 -11.76 4.63
N LEU A 71 -5.34 -10.83 5.27
CA LEU A 71 -4.85 -9.65 4.58
C LEU A 71 -3.82 -10.02 3.50
N LEU A 72 -2.94 -10.98 3.78
CA LEU A 72 -1.96 -11.48 2.82
C LEU A 72 -2.65 -12.00 1.54
N GLU A 73 -3.64 -12.87 1.70
CA GLU A 73 -4.42 -13.44 0.59
C GLU A 73 -5.15 -12.36 -0.19
N PHE A 74 -5.76 -11.39 0.50
CA PHE A 74 -6.42 -10.27 -0.13
C PHE A 74 -5.44 -9.45 -1.00
N LEU A 75 -4.28 -9.09 -0.46
CA LEU A 75 -3.28 -8.29 -1.16
C LEU A 75 -2.73 -9.03 -2.38
N LEU A 76 -2.40 -10.33 -2.25
CA LEU A 76 -1.93 -11.16 -3.36
C LEU A 76 -2.99 -11.31 -4.46
N SER A 77 -4.26 -11.50 -4.08
CA SER A 77 -5.39 -11.58 -5.01
C SER A 77 -5.59 -10.27 -5.79
N ASN A 78 -5.22 -9.14 -5.18
CA ASN A 78 -5.24 -7.82 -5.79
C ASN A 78 -3.91 -7.44 -6.47
N ARG A 79 -3.05 -8.42 -6.75
CA ARG A 79 -1.76 -8.25 -7.46
C ARG A 79 -0.79 -7.30 -6.76
N ALA A 80 -0.76 -7.31 -5.43
CA ALA A 80 0.32 -6.67 -4.68
C ALA A 80 1.68 -7.21 -5.13
N ASN A 81 2.68 -6.34 -5.16
CA ASN A 81 4.04 -6.71 -5.47
C ASN A 81 4.63 -7.56 -4.33
N VAL A 82 5.28 -8.66 -4.73
CA VAL A 82 6.07 -9.55 -3.87
C VAL A 82 7.52 -9.12 -3.78
#